data_AF-A0A2C0ED89-F1
#
_entry.id   AF-A0A2C0ED89-F1
#
_cell.length_a   1.000
_cell.length_b   1.000
_cell.length_c   1.000
_cell.angle_alpha   90.00
_cell.angle_beta   90.00
_cell.angle_gamma   90.00
#
_symmetry.space_group_name_H-M   'P 1'
#
loop_
_entity.id
_entity.type
_entity.pdbx_description
1 polymer ?
#
loop_
_entity_poly.entity_id
_entity_poly.type
_entity_poly.pdbx_seq_one_letter_code
_entity_poly.pdbx_strand_id
1 'polypeptide(L)'
;EENTIEAVIHFAGFKAVGESVAIPLTYYHNNITSTLVLCEVMQKHNVKKMIFSSSATVYGIPETSPITEEFPLSATNPYGQTKLMIEQIMRDVAFADAGWSIALLRYFNPFGAHESGRIGEDP
;
A
#
# COMPACT_ATOMS: atom_id res chain seq x y z
N GLU A 1 -22.31 -14.75 -10.93
CA GLU A 1 -21.37 -13.75 -10.39
C GLU A 1 -22.19 -12.81 -9.51
N GLU A 2 -21.92 -12.75 -8.21
CA GLU A 2 -22.76 -11.97 -7.27
C GLU A 2 -22.39 -10.47 -7.23
N ASN A 3 -21.16 -10.11 -7.64
CA ASN A 3 -20.66 -8.74 -7.49
C ASN A 3 -20.08 -8.20 -8.81
N THR A 4 -20.48 -6.99 -9.18
CA THR A 4 -19.85 -6.20 -10.24
C THR A 4 -18.89 -5.20 -9.58
N ILE A 5 -17.59 -5.46 -9.66
CA ILE A 5 -16.56 -4.64 -9.02
C ILE A 5 -16.07 -3.57 -10.01
N GLU A 6 -16.15 -2.30 -9.62
CA GLU A 6 -15.69 -1.18 -10.47
C GLU A 6 -14.32 -0.62 -10.05
N ALA A 7 -13.94 -0.80 -8.78
CA ALA A 7 -12.71 -0.30 -8.19
C ALA A 7 -12.31 -1.11 -6.96
N VAL A 8 -11.04 -1.01 -6.57
CA VAL A 8 -10.48 -1.67 -5.39
C VAL A 8 -9.76 -0.66 -4.49
N ILE A 9 -9.96 -0.78 -3.18
CA ILE A 9 -9.14 -0.10 -2.16
C ILE A 9 -8.38 -1.18 -1.39
N HIS A 10 -7.05 -1.21 -1.55
CA HIS A 10 -6.21 -2.29 -1.05
C HIS A 10 -5.54 -1.92 0.28
N PHE A 11 -6.21 -2.25 1.38
CA PHE A 11 -5.70 -2.09 2.75
C PHE A 11 -4.94 -3.34 3.26
N ALA A 12 -5.14 -4.51 2.65
CA ALA A 12 -4.66 -5.77 3.18
C ALA A 12 -3.12 -5.85 3.13
N GLY A 13 -2.51 -6.16 4.27
CA GLY A 13 -1.06 -6.28 4.44
C GLY A 13 -0.64 -6.17 5.90
N PHE A 14 0.45 -6.81 6.27
CA PHE A 14 1.05 -6.62 7.60
C PHE A 14 1.68 -5.23 7.69
N LYS A 15 1.52 -4.60 8.87
CA LYS A 15 1.83 -3.17 9.08
C LYS A 15 2.86 -2.88 10.17
N ALA A 16 3.17 -3.82 11.06
CA ALA A 16 4.03 -3.54 12.22
C ALA A 16 5.52 -3.46 11.83
N VAL A 17 6.15 -2.30 12.04
CA VAL A 17 7.56 -2.06 11.66
C VAL A 17 8.51 -2.98 12.41
N GLY A 18 8.39 -3.07 13.73
CA GLY A 18 9.31 -3.87 14.56
C GLY A 18 9.25 -5.36 14.23
N GLU A 19 8.05 -5.90 14.06
CA GLU A 19 7.85 -7.30 13.66
C GLU A 19 8.42 -7.57 12.26
N SER A 20 8.29 -6.62 11.32
CA SER A 20 8.82 -6.78 9.97
C SER A 20 10.33 -7.03 9.93
N VAL A 21 11.08 -6.47 10.89
CA VAL A 21 12.52 -6.70 11.01
C VAL A 21 12.81 -8.12 11.53
N ALA A 22 11.97 -8.65 12.40
CA ALA A 22 12.11 -9.99 12.96
C ALA A 22 11.70 -11.11 11.97
N ILE A 23 10.64 -10.88 11.19
CA ILE A 23 10.09 -11.87 10.23
C ILE A 23 9.96 -11.29 8.79
N PRO A 24 11.06 -10.84 8.17
CA PRO A 24 11.03 -10.10 6.91
C PRO A 24 10.40 -10.89 5.76
N LEU A 25 10.71 -12.19 5.64
CA LEU A 25 10.17 -13.03 4.57
C LEU A 25 8.64 -13.14 4.61
N THR A 26 8.07 -13.19 5.81
CA THR A 26 6.61 -13.21 6.00
C THR A 26 6.00 -11.90 5.47
N TYR A 27 6.62 -10.76 5.76
CA TYR A 27 6.16 -9.46 5.28
C TYR A 27 6.26 -9.33 3.76
N TYR A 28 7.40 -9.71 3.18
CA TYR A 28 7.57 -9.69 1.73
C TYR A 28 6.58 -10.61 1.03
N HIS A 29 6.47 -11.87 1.49
CA HIS A 29 5.55 -12.84 0.91
C HIS A 29 4.11 -12.35 1.01
N ASN A 30 3.65 -11.97 2.20
CA ASN A 30 2.27 -11.52 2.39
C ASN A 30 1.97 -10.26 1.57
N ASN A 31 2.77 -9.21 1.72
CA ASN A 31 2.43 -7.90 1.16
C ASN A 31 2.61 -7.86 -0.37
N ILE A 32 3.68 -8.45 -0.90
CA ILE A 32 3.96 -8.43 -2.34
C ILE A 32 3.08 -9.45 -3.06
N THR A 33 3.06 -10.71 -2.63
CA THR A 33 2.32 -11.75 -3.36
C THR A 33 0.81 -11.48 -3.35
N SER A 34 0.24 -11.04 -2.23
CA SER A 34 -1.21 -10.68 -2.20
C SER A 34 -1.53 -9.55 -3.17
N THR A 35 -0.64 -8.57 -3.31
CA THR A 35 -0.82 -7.45 -4.23
C THR A 35 -0.70 -7.89 -5.68
N LEU A 36 0.28 -8.74 -6.01
CA LEU A 36 0.44 -9.30 -7.36
C LEU A 36 -0.79 -10.11 -7.78
N VAL A 37 -1.24 -11.03 -6.92
CA VAL A 37 -2.44 -11.84 -7.16
C VAL A 37 -3.67 -10.96 -7.35
N LEU A 38 -3.83 -9.92 -6.54
CA LEU A 38 -4.94 -8.97 -6.68
C LEU A 38 -4.90 -8.25 -8.04
N CYS A 39 -3.74 -7.73 -8.45
CA CYS A 39 -3.56 -7.08 -9.74
C CYS A 39 -3.87 -8.01 -10.93
N GLU A 40 -3.41 -9.26 -10.88
CA GLU A 40 -3.69 -10.26 -11.92
C GLU A 40 -5.18 -10.56 -12.05
N VAL A 41 -5.88 -10.73 -10.92
CA VAL A 41 -7.33 -10.97 -10.90
C VAL A 41 -8.09 -9.72 -11.38
N MET A 42 -7.72 -8.54 -10.92
CA MET A 42 -8.27 -7.27 -11.39
C MET A 42 -8.13 -7.12 -12.91
N GLN A 43 -6.95 -7.42 -13.45
CA GLN A 43 -6.70 -7.39 -14.90
C GLN A 43 -7.59 -8.39 -15.65
N LYS A 44 -7.68 -9.64 -15.16
CA LYS A 44 -8.53 -10.69 -15.75
C LYS A 44 -10.00 -10.28 -15.83
N HIS A 45 -10.49 -9.53 -14.85
CA HIS A 45 -11.87 -9.05 -14.77
C HIS A 45 -12.05 -7.62 -15.33
N ASN A 46 -11.03 -7.05 -15.96
CA ASN A 46 -11.05 -5.68 -16.51
C ASN A 46 -11.40 -4.59 -15.48
N VAL A 47 -11.04 -4.82 -14.21
CA VAL A 47 -11.15 -3.83 -13.12
C VAL A 47 -9.81 -3.11 -13.01
N LYS A 48 -9.76 -1.83 -13.38
CA LYS A 48 -8.49 -1.10 -13.53
C LYS A 48 -8.36 0.14 -12.66
N LYS A 49 -9.26 0.30 -11.66
CA LYS A 49 -9.22 1.41 -10.70
C LYS A 49 -8.76 0.89 -9.34
N MET A 50 -7.65 1.42 -8.83
CA MET A 50 -7.10 1.03 -7.54
C MET A 50 -6.71 2.24 -6.68
N ILE A 51 -7.03 2.17 -5.39
CA ILE A 51 -6.39 2.98 -4.36
C ILE A 51 -5.52 2.05 -3.52
N PHE A 52 -4.21 2.31 -3.47
CA PHE A 52 -3.27 1.56 -2.66
C PHE A 52 -2.92 2.31 -1.38
N SER A 53 -3.00 1.61 -0.26
CA SER A 53 -2.55 2.12 1.04
C SER A 53 -1.03 2.02 1.16
N SER A 54 -0.33 3.05 0.70
CA SER A 54 1.09 3.26 0.96
C SER A 54 1.31 3.87 2.35
N SER A 55 2.53 4.31 2.67
CA SER A 55 2.88 4.84 3.99
C SER A 55 4.04 5.83 3.91
N ALA A 56 4.05 6.83 4.79
CA ALA A 56 5.17 7.76 4.93
C ALA A 56 6.52 7.07 5.21
N THR A 57 6.53 5.78 5.60
CA THR A 57 7.77 4.98 5.69
C THR A 57 8.53 4.88 4.37
N VAL A 58 7.90 5.16 3.23
CA VAL A 58 8.56 5.20 1.91
C VAL A 58 9.53 6.37 1.74
N TYR A 59 9.51 7.35 2.65
CA TYR A 59 10.44 8.47 2.66
C TYR A 59 11.68 8.22 3.53
N GLY A 60 11.76 7.08 4.21
CA GLY A 60 12.89 6.70 5.05
C GLY A 60 13.16 7.72 6.15
N ILE A 61 14.36 8.31 6.15
CA ILE A 61 14.75 9.40 7.05
C ILE A 61 14.76 10.70 6.23
N PRO A 62 13.69 11.50 6.26
CA PRO A 62 13.61 12.73 5.47
C PRO A 62 14.57 13.79 6.02
N GLU A 63 15.16 14.60 5.13
CA GLU A 63 16.09 15.67 5.52
C GLU A 63 15.38 16.84 6.21
N THR A 64 14.14 17.13 5.82
CA THR A 64 13.35 18.26 6.34
C THR A 64 11.88 17.90 6.53
N SER A 65 11.13 18.79 7.17
CA SER A 65 9.67 18.72 7.29
C SER A 65 9.08 20.11 7.03
N PRO A 66 7.93 20.22 6.34
CA PRO A 66 7.02 19.14 5.93
C PRO A 66 7.56 18.29 4.76
N ILE A 67 7.19 17.01 4.75
CA ILE A 67 7.56 16.07 3.67
C ILE A 67 6.57 16.26 2.51
N THR A 68 7.08 16.37 1.28
CA THR A 68 6.28 16.40 0.05
C THR A 68 6.50 15.14 -0.78
N GLU A 69 5.65 14.90 -1.76
CA GLU A 69 5.74 13.74 -2.65
C GLU A 69 7.00 13.70 -3.51
N GLU A 70 7.66 14.86 -3.68
CA GLU A 70 8.92 15.04 -4.40
C GLU A 70 10.14 14.57 -3.61
N PHE A 71 9.99 14.21 -2.33
CA PHE A 71 11.10 13.73 -1.52
C PHE A 71 11.66 12.42 -2.07
N PRO A 72 12.98 12.20 -1.96
CA PRO A 72 13.59 10.94 -2.30
C PRO A 72 12.96 9.78 -1.54
N LEU A 73 12.75 8.68 -2.25
CA LEU A 73 12.17 7.47 -1.70
C LEU A 73 13.25 6.54 -1.16
N SER A 74 13.09 6.09 0.08
CA SER A 74 13.94 5.10 0.73
C SER A 74 13.19 4.43 1.88
N ALA A 75 13.64 3.26 2.32
CA ALA A 75 13.04 2.60 3.48
C ALA A 75 14.11 2.02 4.39
N THR A 76 13.84 2.09 5.69
CA THR A 76 14.75 1.67 6.76
C THR A 76 14.39 0.31 7.36
N ASN A 77 13.30 -0.32 6.91
CA ASN A 77 12.79 -1.58 7.44
C ASN A 77 12.04 -2.38 6.34
N PRO A 78 11.86 -3.72 6.53
CA PRO A 78 11.19 -4.57 5.55
C PRO A 78 9.76 -4.16 5.22
N TYR A 79 8.95 -3.73 6.20
CA TYR A 79 7.59 -3.21 5.94
C TYR A 79 7.61 -2.04 4.95
N GLY A 80 8.42 -1.00 5.22
CA GLY A 80 8.57 0.15 4.34
C GLY A 80 9.09 -0.24 2.96
N GLN A 81 10.02 -1.21 2.89
CA GLN A 81 10.49 -1.75 1.62
C GLN A 81 9.38 -2.44 0.83
N THR A 82 8.47 -3.18 1.49
CA THR A 82 7.32 -3.77 0.78
C THR A 82 6.44 -2.69 0.14
N LYS A 83 6.21 -1.56 0.82
CA LYS A 83 5.41 -0.45 0.29
C LYS A 83 6.10 0.21 -0.91
N LEU A 84 7.40 0.46 -0.83
CA LEU A 84 8.18 0.97 -1.96
C LEU A 84 8.14 0.07 -3.18
N MET A 85 8.38 -1.23 -2.99
CA MET A 85 8.33 -2.21 -4.08
C MET A 85 6.94 -2.25 -4.72
N ILE A 86 5.88 -2.20 -3.91
CA ILE A 86 4.52 -2.18 -4.42
C ILE A 86 4.24 -0.88 -5.19
N GLU A 87 4.67 0.29 -4.70
CA GLU A 87 4.55 1.54 -5.48
C GLU A 87 5.22 1.44 -6.85
N GLN A 88 6.41 0.81 -6.92
CA GLN A 88 7.11 0.58 -8.18
C GLN A 88 6.30 -0.36 -9.09
N ILE A 89 5.83 -1.50 -8.57
CA ILE A 89 4.97 -2.44 -9.31
C ILE A 89 3.75 -1.71 -9.89
N MET A 90 3.08 -0.86 -9.10
CA MET A 90 1.91 -0.11 -9.57
C MET A 90 2.25 0.89 -10.68
N ARG A 91 3.40 1.57 -10.59
CA ARG A 91 3.87 2.45 -11.66
C ARG A 91 4.15 1.68 -12.94
N ASP A 92 4.77 0.51 -12.84
CA ASP A 92 5.07 -0.35 -13.99
C ASP A 92 3.78 -0.88 -14.63
N VAL A 93 2.78 -1.28 -13.83
CA VAL A 93 1.45 -1.69 -14.32
C VAL A 93 0.75 -0.55 -15.06
N ALA A 94 0.72 0.65 -14.47
CA ALA A 94 0.09 1.81 -15.10
C ALA A 94 0.84 2.29 -16.35
N PHE A 95 2.17 2.12 -16.39
CA PHE A 95 2.99 2.40 -17.56
C PHE A 95 2.71 1.41 -18.70
N ALA A 96 2.58 0.12 -18.38
CA ALA A 96 2.33 -0.93 -19.37
C ALA A 96 0.92 -0.87 -19.97
N ASP A 97 -0.08 -0.40 -19.20
CA ASP A 97 -1.46 -0.27 -19.64
C ASP A 97 -2.08 1.04 -19.11
N ALA A 98 -2.18 2.03 -19.98
CA ALA A 98 -2.74 3.36 -19.69
C ALA A 98 -4.23 3.34 -19.29
N GLY A 99 -4.91 2.19 -19.40
CA GLY A 99 -6.26 2.01 -18.87
C GLY A 99 -6.33 1.92 -17.35
N TRP A 100 -5.19 1.75 -16.66
CA TRP A 100 -5.13 1.74 -15.20
C TRP A 100 -5.19 3.15 -14.60
N SER A 101 -5.99 3.28 -13.55
CA SER A 101 -6.07 4.47 -12.70
C SER A 101 -5.71 4.06 -11.28
N ILE A 102 -4.52 4.46 -10.83
CA ILE A 102 -3.96 4.03 -9.54
C ILE A 102 -3.61 5.25 -8.69
N ALA A 103 -4.17 5.32 -7.47
CA ALA A 103 -3.79 6.30 -6.47
C ALA A 103 -2.89 5.65 -5.41
N LEU A 104 -1.73 6.25 -5.15
CA LEU A 104 -0.79 5.83 -4.10
C LEU A 104 -0.94 6.77 -2.91
N LEU A 105 -1.70 6.35 -1.89
CA LEU A 105 -1.94 7.19 -0.72
C LEU A 105 -0.91 6.88 0.37
N ARG A 106 0.02 7.81 0.62
CA ARG A 106 1.08 7.69 1.62
C ARG A 106 0.59 8.20 2.97
N TYR A 107 -0.07 7.33 3.74
CA TYR A 107 -0.54 7.70 5.08
C TYR A 107 0.62 7.96 6.03
N PHE A 108 0.47 8.97 6.89
CA PHE A 108 1.33 9.17 8.05
C PHE A 108 0.84 8.24 9.18
N ASN A 109 0.59 8.79 10.37
CA ASN A 109 0.14 8.02 11.52
C ASN A 109 -1.35 8.30 11.75
N PRO A 110 -2.27 7.44 11.26
CA PRO A 110 -3.67 7.55 11.61
C PRO A 110 -3.88 7.24 13.10
N PHE A 111 -4.73 8.02 13.76
CA PHE A 111 -5.14 7.81 15.16
C PHE A 111 -6.57 8.29 15.36
N GLY A 112 -7.18 7.90 16.47
CA GLY A 112 -8.57 8.22 16.81
C GLY A 112 -9.54 7.07 16.56
N ALA A 113 -10.83 7.35 16.68
CA ALA A 113 -11.91 6.40 16.51
C ALA A 113 -13.14 7.12 15.91
N HIS A 114 -14.12 6.36 15.46
CA HIS A 114 -15.38 6.95 15.00
C HIS A 114 -16.10 7.64 16.17
N GLU A 115 -16.67 8.82 15.96
CA GLU A 115 -17.28 9.67 17.00
C GLU A 115 -18.38 8.98 17.81
N SER A 116 -19.04 7.97 17.23
CA SER A 116 -20.04 7.15 17.92
C SER A 116 -19.47 6.24 19.02
N GLY A 117 -18.16 6.04 19.07
CA GLY A 117 -17.49 5.12 20.00
C GLY A 117 -17.74 3.63 19.73
N ARG A 118 -18.36 3.28 18.60
CA ARG A 118 -18.71 1.87 18.28
C ARG A 118 -17.65 1.12 17.49
N ILE A 119 -16.76 1.85 16.81
CA ILE A 119 -15.66 1.28 16.02
C ILE A 119 -14.39 2.11 16.23
N GLY A 120 -13.26 1.43 16.31
CA GLY A 120 -11.92 1.99 16.53
C GLY A 120 -10.86 0.92 16.27
N GLU A 121 -9.59 1.27 16.50
CA GLU A 121 -8.50 0.29 16.45
C GLU A 121 -8.55 -0.63 17.68
N ASP A 122 -8.45 -1.94 17.45
CA ASP A 122 -8.36 -2.99 18.48
C ASP A 122 -7.07 -3.78 18.24
N PRO A 123 -5.94 -3.36 18.87
CA PRO A 123 -4.59 -3.84 18.55
C PRO A 123 -4.23 -5.21 19.14
#